data_AF-A0A2N5B773-F1
#
_entry.id   AF-A0A2N5B773-F1
#
_cell.length_a   1.000
_cell.length_b   1.000
_cell.length_c   1.000
_cell.angle_alpha   90.00
_cell.angle_beta   90.00
_cell.angle_gamma   90.00
#
_symmetry.space_group_name_H-M   'P 1'
#
loop_
_entity.id
_entity.type
_entity.pdbx_description
1 polymer ?
#
loop_
_entity_poly.entity_id
_entity_poly.type
_entity_poly.pdbx_seq_one_letter_code
_entity_poly.pdbx_strand_id
1 'polypeptide(L)'
;MSRNHGTYLHPAIPPCSGAGHCVATQLQQFCHARIDTLLEKAEAVRYGSAEVTYSGNAYLVTFVADTAVLRHHHVADWPKVRVPLAEFIQRLRAWAE
;
A
#
# COMPACT_ATOMS: atom_id res chain seq x y z
N MET A 1 24.92 -38.38 -1.63
CA MET A 1 24.84 -37.51 -2.83
C MET A 1 23.57 -36.67 -2.73
N SER A 2 23.67 -35.47 -2.15
CA SER A 2 22.56 -34.52 -2.02
C SER A 2 22.39 -33.73 -3.32
N ARG A 3 21.15 -33.53 -3.77
CA ARG A 3 20.83 -32.52 -4.78
C ARG A 3 19.84 -31.52 -4.19
N ASN A 4 20.33 -30.30 -4.06
CA ASN A 4 19.62 -29.07 -3.70
C ASN A 4 18.47 -28.82 -4.68
N HIS A 5 17.26 -28.57 -4.15
CA HIS A 5 16.26 -27.75 -4.84
C HIS A 5 15.99 -26.52 -3.97
N GLY A 6 16.09 -25.37 -4.62
CA GLY A 6 16.25 -24.06 -3.99
C GLY A 6 15.13 -23.68 -3.04
N THR A 7 15.57 -23.12 -1.91
CA THR A 7 14.78 -22.39 -0.92
C THR A 7 14.08 -21.21 -1.60
N TYR A 8 12.76 -21.28 -1.73
CA TYR A 8 11.95 -20.08 -1.87
C TYR A 8 12.02 -19.33 -0.53
N LEU A 9 12.90 -18.33 -0.45
CA LEU A 9 12.87 -17.30 0.59
C LEU A 9 11.62 -16.42 0.37
N HIS A 10 10.45 -16.93 0.75
CA HIS A 10 9.41 -16.05 1.26
C HIS A 10 9.92 -15.49 2.60
N PRO A 11 9.70 -14.20 2.91
CA PRO A 11 10.03 -13.67 4.24
C PRO A 11 9.26 -14.50 5.27
N ALA A 12 10.01 -15.16 6.15
CA ALA A 12 9.50 -16.09 7.14
C ALA A 12 8.44 -15.42 8.02
N ILE A 13 7.19 -15.88 7.89
CA ILE A 13 6.16 -15.65 8.88
C ILE A 13 6.53 -16.52 10.09
N PRO A 14 6.85 -15.96 11.27
CA PRO A 14 7.13 -16.76 12.46
C PRO A 14 5.89 -17.58 12.85
N PRO A 15 6.05 -18.81 13.39
CA PRO A 15 4.92 -19.63 13.79
C PRO A 15 4.25 -19.03 15.03
N CYS A 16 3.15 -18.31 14.82
CA CYS A 16 2.34 -17.75 15.90
C CYS A 16 1.49 -18.84 16.55
N SER A 17 1.91 -19.34 17.71
CA SER A 17 1.08 -20.15 18.61
C SER A 17 0.00 -19.27 19.25
N GLY A 18 -1.15 -19.13 18.58
CA GLY A 18 -2.30 -18.36 19.07
C GLY A 18 -3.14 -17.78 17.95
N ALA A 19 -4.00 -18.61 17.34
CA ALA A 19 -4.59 -18.45 16.01
C ALA A 19 -5.57 -17.27 15.76
N GLY A 20 -5.64 -16.25 16.62
CA GLY A 20 -6.57 -15.13 16.46
C GLY A 20 -5.96 -13.73 16.56
N HIS A 21 -4.98 -13.54 17.43
CA HIS A 21 -4.46 -12.19 17.71
C HIS A 21 -3.30 -11.78 16.79
N CYS A 22 -2.39 -12.71 16.43
CA CYS A 22 -1.22 -12.36 15.63
C CYS A 22 -1.58 -11.93 14.20
N VAL A 23 -2.62 -12.51 13.59
CA VAL A 23 -3.07 -12.10 12.25
C VAL A 23 -3.66 -10.68 12.29
N ALA A 24 -4.41 -10.34 13.35
CA ALA A 24 -4.98 -9.01 13.50
C ALA A 24 -3.90 -7.95 13.73
N THR A 25 -2.96 -8.17 14.65
CA THR A 25 -1.88 -7.20 14.94
C THR A 25 -0.94 -7.04 13.75
N GLN A 26 -0.60 -8.13 13.06
CA GLN A 26 0.32 -8.11 11.92
C GLN A 26 -0.33 -7.53 10.66
N LEU A 27 -1.61 -7.80 10.42
CA LEU A 27 -2.39 -7.15 9.36
C LEU A 27 -2.57 -5.65 9.65
N GLN A 28 -2.84 -5.28 10.90
CA GLN A 28 -2.97 -3.89 11.32
C GLN A 28 -1.66 -3.12 11.16
N GLN A 29 -0.51 -3.70 11.55
CA GLN A 29 0.82 -3.12 11.33
C GLN A 29 1.15 -3.00 9.84
N PHE A 30 0.78 -3.99 9.03
CA PHE A 30 0.96 -3.93 7.59
C PHE A 30 0.08 -2.85 6.95
N CYS A 31 -1.17 -2.70 7.40
CA CYS A 31 -2.06 -1.61 6.97
C CYS A 31 -1.49 -0.24 7.35
N HIS A 32 -0.97 -0.08 8.58
CA HIS A 32 -0.42 1.18 9.05
C HIS A 32 0.80 1.62 8.23
N ALA A 33 1.78 0.72 8.03
CA ALA A 33 2.97 1.02 7.22
C ALA A 33 2.63 1.39 5.77
N ARG A 34 1.55 0.81 5.23
CA ARG A 34 1.04 1.12 3.89
C ARG A 34 0.36 2.48 3.83
N ILE A 35 -0.33 2.90 4.90
CA ILE A 35 -0.91 4.24 5.04
C ILE A 35 0.21 5.29 5.16
N ASP A 36 1.22 5.06 5.99
CA ASP A 36 2.37 5.97 6.14
C ASP A 36 3.10 6.18 4.81
N THR A 37 3.34 5.09 4.07
CA THR A 37 3.97 5.16 2.75
C THR A 37 3.13 5.96 1.74
N LEU A 38 1.80 5.81 1.79
CA LEU A 38 0.89 6.58 0.94
C LEU A 38 0.87 8.06 1.31
N LEU A 39 0.90 8.38 2.60
CA LEU A 39 0.99 9.75 3.11
C LEU A 39 2.30 10.41 2.70
N GLU A 40 3.44 9.75 2.93
CA GLU A 40 4.76 10.26 2.54
C GLU A 40 4.81 10.62 1.04
N LYS A 41 4.31 9.72 0.18
CA LYS A 41 4.29 9.93 -1.28
C LYS A 41 3.34 11.05 -1.69
N ALA A 42 2.16 11.12 -1.08
CA ALA A 42 1.19 12.17 -1.36
C ALA A 42 1.74 13.55 -0.95
N GLU A 43 2.41 13.64 0.19
CA GLU A 43 3.04 14.88 0.65
C GLU A 43 4.24 15.28 -0.21
N ALA A 44 5.08 14.33 -0.62
CA ALA A 44 6.19 14.61 -1.53
C ALA A 44 5.73 15.27 -2.84
N VAL A 45 4.61 14.82 -3.41
CA VAL A 45 4.04 15.43 -4.63
C VAL A 45 3.45 16.81 -4.35
N ARG A 46 2.78 17.00 -3.20
CA ARG A 46 2.26 18.32 -2.80
C ARG A 46 3.37 19.37 -2.67
N TYR A 47 4.57 18.99 -2.22
CA TYR A 47 5.72 19.91 -2.06
C TYR A 47 6.60 20.03 -3.31
N GLY A 48 6.17 19.51 -4.46
CA GLY A 48 6.83 19.74 -5.75
C GLY A 48 7.68 18.59 -6.26
N SER A 49 7.53 17.36 -5.74
CA SER A 49 8.08 16.19 -6.40
C SER A 49 7.30 15.86 -7.68
N ALA A 50 7.99 15.22 -8.63
CA ALA A 50 7.40 14.69 -9.86
C ALA A 50 6.27 13.67 -9.57
N GLU A 51 5.57 13.23 -10.63
CA GLU A 51 4.56 12.17 -10.54
C GLU A 51 5.10 10.95 -9.78
N VAL A 52 4.41 10.55 -8.70
CA VAL A 52 4.75 9.36 -7.92
C VAL A 52 3.66 8.32 -8.09
N THR A 53 4.06 7.11 -8.47
CA THR A 53 3.15 5.97 -8.52
C THR A 53 3.48 4.99 -7.39
N TYR A 54 2.45 4.59 -6.67
CA TYR A 54 2.49 3.60 -5.61
C TYR A 54 1.66 2.37 -5.99
N SER A 55 2.31 1.20 -5.98
CA SER A 55 1.68 -0.08 -6.28
C SER A 55 1.43 -0.85 -4.99
N GLY A 56 0.15 -1.07 -4.69
CA GLY A 56 -0.31 -2.05 -3.72
C GLY A 56 -0.54 -3.41 -4.37
N ASN A 57 -1.11 -4.34 -3.61
CA ASN A 57 -1.33 -5.72 -4.08
C ASN A 57 -2.39 -5.80 -5.20
N ALA A 58 -3.48 -5.03 -5.07
CA ALA A 58 -4.58 -4.99 -6.04
C ALA A 58 -4.79 -3.61 -6.67
N TYR A 59 -4.24 -2.57 -6.06
CA TYR A 59 -4.48 -1.17 -6.43
C TYR A 59 -3.20 -0.45 -6.79
N LEU A 60 -3.32 0.49 -7.72
CA LEU A 60 -2.31 1.43 -8.13
C LEU A 60 -2.81 2.84 -7.80
N VAL A 61 -1.99 3.62 -7.10
CA VAL A 61 -2.27 5.03 -6.80
C VAL A 61 -1.20 5.89 -7.45
N THR A 62 -1.59 6.76 -8.37
CA THR A 62 -0.69 7.71 -9.03
C THR A 62 -1.01 9.12 -8.55
N PHE A 63 -0.01 9.82 -8.03
CA PHE A 63 -0.10 11.19 -7.55
C PHE A 63 0.47 12.13 -8.63
N VAL A 64 -0.38 13.01 -9.17
CA VAL A 64 -0.01 13.96 -10.23
C VAL A 64 -0.51 15.35 -9.84
N ALA A 65 0.41 16.30 -9.66
CA ALA A 65 0.09 17.66 -9.23
C ALA A 65 -0.85 17.65 -8.01
N ASP A 66 -2.09 18.11 -8.15
CA ASP A 66 -3.10 18.19 -7.10
C ASP A 66 -4.12 17.05 -7.12
N THR A 67 -3.84 15.93 -7.79
CA THR A 67 -4.77 14.80 -7.94
C THR A 67 -4.12 13.46 -7.59
N ALA A 68 -4.85 12.62 -6.85
CA ALA A 68 -4.55 11.20 -6.73
C ALA A 68 -5.48 10.39 -7.64
N VAL A 69 -4.91 9.49 -8.43
CA VAL A 69 -5.61 8.63 -9.39
C VAL A 69 -5.49 7.19 -8.92
N LEU A 70 -6.62 6.57 -8.60
CA LEU A 70 -6.70 5.19 -8.16
C LEU A 70 -7.14 4.29 -9.32
N ARG A 71 -6.43 3.16 -9.47
CA ARG A 71 -6.70 2.13 -10.49
C ARG A 71 -6.59 0.74 -9.85
N HIS A 72 -7.24 -0.24 -10.46
CA HIS A 72 -7.08 -1.65 -10.09
C HIS A 72 -6.16 -2.35 -11.10
N HIS A 73 -5.23 -3.20 -10.62
CA HIS A 73 -4.28 -3.91 -11.49
C HIS A 73 -4.95 -4.96 -12.36
N HIS A 74 -5.89 -5.71 -11.78
CA HIS A 74 -6.42 -6.93 -12.39
C HIS A 74 -7.80 -6.77 -13.03
N VAL A 75 -8.40 -5.58 -12.96
CA VAL A 75 -9.76 -5.34 -13.47
C VAL A 75 -9.67 -4.22 -14.50
N ALA A 76 -9.76 -4.60 -15.77
CA ALA A 76 -9.57 -3.69 -16.90
C ALA A 76 -10.61 -2.57 -16.93
N ASP A 77 -11.87 -2.90 -16.63
CA ASP A 77 -13.01 -1.96 -16.63
C ASP A 77 -13.20 -1.24 -15.28
N TRP A 78 -12.24 -1.35 -14.36
CA TRP A 78 -12.36 -0.64 -13.10
C TRP A 78 -12.27 0.88 -13.35
N PRO A 79 -13.25 1.67 -12.86
CA PRO A 79 -13.27 3.09 -13.09
C PRO A 79 -12.04 3.75 -12.48
N LYS A 80 -11.36 4.60 -13.25
CA LYS A 80 -10.27 5.43 -12.73
C LYS A 80 -10.87 6.47 -11.79
N VAL A 81 -10.70 6.26 -10.49
CA VAL A 81 -11.19 7.21 -9.49
C VAL A 81 -10.16 8.32 -9.34
N ARG A 82 -10.58 9.56 -9.56
CA ARG A 82 -9.75 10.75 -9.37
C ARG A 82 -10.25 11.50 -8.16
N VAL A 83 -9.36 11.81 -7.24
CA VAL A 83 -9.67 12.57 -6.03
C VAL A 83 -8.65 13.70 -5.85
N PRO A 84 -9.08 14.86 -5.35
CA PRO A 84 -8.15 15.92 -4.98
C PRO A 84 -7.11 15.40 -3.99
N LEU A 85 -5.84 15.74 -4.20
CA LEU A 85 -4.73 15.26 -3.37
C LEU A 85 -4.90 15.67 -1.91
N ALA A 86 -5.38 16.90 -1.66
CA ALA A 86 -5.67 17.40 -0.32
C ALA A 86 -6.74 16.55 0.40
N GLU A 87 -7.82 16.19 -0.30
CA GLU A 87 -8.88 15.34 0.24
C GLU A 87 -8.38 13.91 0.47
N PHE A 88 -7.56 13.39 -0.44
CA PHE A 88 -6.96 12.07 -0.30
C PHE A 88 -6.05 11.98 0.93
N ILE A 89 -5.19 12.97 1.15
CA ILE A 89 -4.34 13.06 2.35
C ILE A 89 -5.21 13.14 3.61
N GLN A 90 -6.26 13.98 3.60
CA GLN A 90 -7.15 14.12 4.76
C GLN A 90 -7.84 12.79 5.11
N ARG A 91 -8.38 12.07 4.11
CA ARG A 91 -9.04 10.77 4.32
C ARG A 91 -8.05 9.70 4.76
N LEU A 92 -6.83 9.70 4.23
CA LEU A 92 -5.79 8.77 4.68
C LEU A 92 -5.39 9.02 6.14
N ARG A 93 -5.25 10.29 6.56
CA ARG A 93 -4.97 10.64 7.96
C ARG A 93 -6.10 10.19 8.87
N ALA A 94 -7.35 10.45 8.49
CA ALA A 94 -8.52 10.01 9.25
C ALA A 94 -8.68 8.48 9.33
N TRP A 95 -8.07 7.73 8.41
CA TRP A 95 -8.06 6.27 8.46
C TRP A 95 -6.88 5.71 9.29
N ALA A 96 -5.84 6.51 9.52
CA ALA A 96 -4.71 6.16 10.37
C ALA A 96 -5.02 6.31 11.88
N GLU A 97 -5.92 7.24 12.23
CA GLU A 97 -6.46 7.48 13.58
C GLU A 97 -7.44 6.39 14.04
#